data_AF-A0A1Q9LRB9-F1
#
_entry.id   AF-A0A1Q9LRB9-F1
#
_cell.length_a   1.000
_cell.length_b   1.000
_cell.length_c   1.000
_cell.angle_alpha   90.00
_cell.angle_beta   90.00
_cell.angle_gamma   90.00
#
_symmetry.space_group_name_H-M   'P 1'
#
loop_
_entity.id
_entity.type
_entity.pdbx_description
1 polymer ?
#
loop_
_entity_poly.entity_id
_entity_poly.type
_entity_poly.pdbx_seq_one_letter_code
_entity_poly.pdbx_strand_id
1 'polypeptide(L)'
;MRNTRVRELVARLLAEHPDVASVDREVDLGDKGRVQRVTCTDGVVIDLLVTSTSPPGGDDHRKPERIVTKTRAQQEGGAPAGTPPSAQPEFSR
;
A
#
# COMPACT_ATOMS: atom_id res chain seq x y z
N MET A 1 17.00 -3.33 -0.02
CA MET A 1 17.26 -4.78 -0.20
C MET A 1 16.14 -5.56 -0.91
N ARG A 2 14.85 -5.34 -0.63
CA ARG A 2 13.77 -6.15 -1.29
C ARG A 2 13.63 -5.93 -2.81
N ASN A 3 13.79 -4.70 -3.33
CA ASN A 3 13.54 -4.43 -4.75
C ASN A 3 14.63 -4.90 -5.72
N THR A 4 15.89 -5.02 -5.29
CA THR A 4 16.98 -5.46 -6.18
C THR A 4 16.72 -6.88 -6.69
N ARG A 5 16.37 -7.80 -5.78
CA ARG A 5 16.04 -9.19 -6.14
C ARG A 5 14.79 -9.30 -7.01
N VAL A 6 13.78 -8.44 -6.78
CA VAL A 6 12.58 -8.39 -7.63
C VAL A 6 12.94 -7.95 -9.04
N ARG A 7 13.72 -6.87 -9.20
CA ARG A 7 14.19 -6.39 -10.51
C ARG A 7 15.00 -7.46 -11.26
N GLU A 8 15.86 -8.20 -10.55
CA GLU A 8 16.62 -9.31 -11.13
C GLU A 8 15.72 -10.47 -11.58
N LEU A 9 14.74 -10.87 -10.77
CA LEU A 9 13.78 -11.92 -11.13
C LEU A 9 12.95 -11.53 -12.36
N VAL A 10 12.42 -10.31 -12.35
CA VAL A 10 11.66 -9.75 -13.48
C VAL A 10 12.54 -9.70 -14.73
N ALA A 11 13.80 -9.27 -14.62
CA ALA A 11 14.73 -9.24 -15.75
C ALA A 11 14.93 -10.62 -16.37
N ARG A 12 15.11 -11.66 -15.55
CA ARG A 12 15.31 -13.03 -16.02
C ARG A 12 14.08 -13.57 -16.73
N LEU A 13 12.90 -13.42 -16.12
CA LEU A 13 11.65 -13.88 -16.71
C LEU A 13 11.35 -13.21 -18.06
N LEU A 14 11.62 -11.91 -18.17
CA LEU A 14 11.41 -11.17 -19.41
C LEU A 14 12.42 -11.54 -20.50
N ALA A 15 13.67 -11.81 -20.12
CA ALA A 15 14.71 -12.21 -21.07
C ALA A 15 14.46 -13.58 -21.72
N GLU A 16 13.62 -14.43 -21.11
CA GLU A 16 13.22 -15.73 -21.66
C GLU A 16 12.05 -15.63 -22.65
N HIS A 17 11.40 -14.46 -22.76
CA HIS A 17 10.23 -14.28 -23.61
C HIS A 17 10.63 -14.05 -25.09
N PRO A 18 10.03 -14.75 -26.07
CA PRO A 18 10.44 -14.69 -27.47
C PRO A 18 10.27 -13.30 -28.11
N ASP A 19 9.31 -12.52 -27.62
CA ASP A 19 9.02 -11.17 -28.15
C ASP A 19 9.89 -10.06 -27.50
N VAL A 20 10.81 -10.42 -26.59
CA VAL A 20 11.69 -9.44 -25.94
C VAL A 20 13.05 -9.44 -26.62
N ALA A 21 13.43 -8.29 -27.15
CA ALA A 21 14.73 -8.08 -27.79
C ALA A 21 15.82 -7.73 -26.76
N SER A 22 15.51 -6.91 -25.76
CA SER A 22 16.47 -6.56 -24.70
C SER A 22 15.79 -6.15 -23.40
N VAL A 23 16.54 -6.29 -22.31
CA VAL A 23 16.14 -5.83 -20.97
C VAL A 23 17.29 -5.04 -20.34
N ASP A 24 17.12 -3.73 -20.22
CA ASP A 24 18.03 -2.83 -19.52
C ASP A 24 17.61 -2.72 -18.06
N ARG A 25 18.47 -3.19 -17.16
CA ARG A 25 18.16 -3.33 -15.74
C ARG A 25 17.98 -2.00 -15.02
N GLU A 26 18.66 -0.96 -15.50
CA GLU A 26 18.59 0.37 -14.90
C GLU A 26 18.85 1.43 -15.96
N VAL A 27 17.83 2.24 -16.23
CA VAL A 27 17.88 3.40 -17.10
C VAL A 27 17.50 4.62 -16.27
N ASP A 28 18.36 5.62 -16.28
CA ASP A 28 18.09 6.91 -15.65
C ASP A 28 17.33 7.81 -16.62
N LEU A 29 16.09 8.17 -16.26
CA LEU A 29 15.23 9.05 -17.05
C LEU A 29 15.26 10.50 -16.54
N GLY A 30 16.27 10.87 -15.73
CA GLY A 30 16.38 12.19 -15.12
C GLY A 30 15.25 12.42 -14.12
N ASP A 31 14.35 13.35 -14.42
CA ASP A 31 13.28 13.79 -13.50
C ASP A 31 12.28 12.69 -13.15
N LYS A 32 12.20 11.63 -13.97
CA LYS A 32 11.30 10.49 -13.74
C LYS A 32 11.94 9.38 -12.88
N GLY A 33 13.22 9.54 -12.52
CA GLY A 33 13.98 8.57 -11.76
C GLY A 33 14.44 7.36 -12.57
N ARG A 34 14.80 6.29 -11.86
CA ARG A 34 15.38 5.08 -12.44
C ARG A 34 14.34 4.00 -12.69
N VAL A 35 14.29 3.52 -13.92
CA VAL A 35 13.38 2.46 -14.38
C VAL A 35 14.15 1.25 -14.90
N GLN A 36 13.45 0.14 -15.07
CA GLN A 36 13.92 -1.01 -15.84
C GLN A 36 13.25 -0.93 -17.22
N ARG A 37 14.03 -0.94 -18.30
CA ARG A 37 13.51 -0.80 -19.67
C ARG A 37 13.51 -2.13 -20.39
N VAL A 38 12.42 -2.41 -21.09
CA VAL A 38 12.23 -3.61 -21.91
C VAL A 38 11.98 -3.16 -23.33
N THR A 39 12.77 -3.68 -24.27
CA THR A 39 12.58 -3.44 -25.70
C THR A 39 12.08 -4.72 -26.34
N CYS A 40 10.91 -4.66 -26.96
CA CYS A 40 10.31 -5.77 -27.68
C CYS A 40 10.83 -5.84 -29.13
N THR A 41 10.66 -7.00 -29.77
CA THR A 41 11.10 -7.25 -31.15
C THR A 41 10.32 -6.45 -32.19
N ASP A 42 9.11 -6.01 -31.86
CA ASP A 42 8.26 -5.13 -32.66
C ASP A 42 8.60 -3.63 -32.51
N GLY A 43 9.59 -3.30 -31.69
CA GLY A 43 10.03 -1.92 -31.41
C GLY A 43 9.26 -1.24 -30.29
N VAL A 44 8.32 -1.92 -29.62
CA VAL A 44 7.65 -1.38 -28.43
C VAL A 44 8.65 -1.32 -27.27
N VAL A 45 8.67 -0.17 -26.57
CA VAL A 45 9.52 0.05 -25.40
C VAL A 45 8.64 0.23 -24.16
N ILE A 46 8.92 -0.54 -23.11
CA ILE A 46 8.20 -0.53 -21.85
C ILE A 46 9.15 -0.12 -20.72
N ASP A 47 8.83 0.97 -20.04
CA ASP A 47 9.57 1.46 -18.86
C ASP A 47 8.86 1.02 -17.58
N LEU A 48 9.47 0.08 -16.86
CA LEU A 48 8.97 -0.50 -15.62
C LEU A 48 9.53 0.25 -14.40
N LEU A 49 8.65 0.98 -13.71
CA LEU A 49 8.98 1.63 -12.44
C LEU A 49 8.64 0.70 -11.26
N VAL A 50 9.69 0.20 -10.58
CA VAL A 50 9.53 -0.63 -9.37
C VAL A 50 9.71 0.24 -8.12
N THR A 51 8.61 0.55 -7.43
CA THR A 51 8.57 1.33 -6.19
C THR A 51 8.25 0.46 -4.97
N SER A 52 8.84 0.81 -3.81
CA SER A 52 8.42 0.26 -2.52
C SER A 52 7.31 1.15 -1.96
N THR A 53 6.04 0.81 -2.19
CA THR A 53 4.91 1.60 -1.68
C THR A 53 4.51 1.22 -0.25
N SER A 54 4.97 0.08 0.26
CA SER A 54 4.67 -0.35 1.62
C SER A 54 5.43 0.51 2.63
N PRO A 55 4.77 1.07 3.65
CA PRO A 55 5.45 1.67 4.80
C PRO A 55 6.44 0.66 5.40
N PRO A 56 7.53 1.09 6.05
CA PRO A 56 8.46 0.21 6.76
C PRO A 56 7.86 -0.52 7.99
N GLY A 57 6.53 -0.60 8.09
CA GLY A 57 5.76 -1.30 9.12
C GLY A 57 4.96 -2.47 8.56
N GLY A 58 5.60 -3.31 7.73
CA GLY A 58 5.08 -4.66 7.48
C GLY A 58 5.12 -5.47 8.78
N ASP A 59 4.23 -6.46 8.88
CA ASP A 59 4.06 -7.31 10.06
C ASP A 59 5.42 -7.75 10.63
N ASP A 60 5.73 -7.23 11.82
CA ASP A 60 6.96 -7.55 12.50
C ASP A 60 6.75 -8.94 13.11
N HIS A 61 7.15 -9.99 12.38
CA HIS A 61 7.13 -11.38 12.84
C HIS A 61 7.87 -11.62 14.17
N ARG A 62 8.64 -10.64 14.66
CA ARG A 62 9.29 -10.68 15.97
C ARG A 62 8.40 -10.15 17.09
N LYS A 63 7.32 -9.45 16.74
CA LYS A 63 6.30 -8.98 17.68
C LYS A 63 5.15 -10.00 17.68
N PRO A 64 4.54 -10.26 18.85
CA PRO A 64 3.36 -11.11 18.91
C PRO A 64 2.27 -10.54 18.00
N GLU A 65 1.62 -11.42 17.24
CA GLU A 65 0.53 -11.06 16.32
C GLU A 65 -0.53 -10.26 17.07
N ARG A 66 -0.90 -9.10 16.51
CA ARG A 66 -1.98 -8.29 17.08
C ARG A 66 -3.31 -8.91 16.70
N ILE A 67 -3.84 -9.78 17.55
CA ILE A 67 -5.19 -10.31 17.40
C ILE A 67 -6.19 -9.16 17.62
N VAL A 68 -6.77 -8.65 16.53
CA VAL A 68 -7.86 -7.68 16.60
C VAL A 68 -9.18 -8.44 16.59
N THR A 69 -9.70 -8.75 17.78
CA THR A 69 -11.04 -9.32 17.92
C THR A 69 -12.07 -8.22 17.65
N LYS A 70 -12.81 -8.33 16.54
CA LYS A 70 -13.97 -7.46 16.29
C LYS A 70 -15.10 -7.88 17.22
N THR A 71 -15.19 -7.25 18.38
CA THR A 71 -16.37 -7.40 19.25
C THR A 71 -17.57 -6.74 18.57
N ARG A 72 -18.68 -7.48 18.41
CA ARG A 72 -19.94 -7.08 17.75
C ARG A 72 -20.67 -5.88 18.42
N ALA A 73 -20.06 -5.17 19.35
CA ALA A 73 -20.74 -4.22 20.25
C ALA A 73 -20.84 -2.76 19.72
N GLN A 74 -20.65 -2.50 18.42
CA GLN A 74 -20.76 -1.15 17.85
C GLN A 74 -21.62 -1.07 16.57
N GLN A 75 -22.57 -1.98 16.40
CA GLN A 75 -23.62 -1.87 15.38
C GLN A 75 -25.00 -1.86 16.04
N GLU A 76 -25.24 -0.97 17.00
CA GLU A 76 -26.59 -0.55 17.40
C GLU A 76 -26.43 0.64 18.35
N GLY A 77 -26.81 1.84 17.90
CA GLY A 77 -26.70 3.07 18.70
C GLY A 77 -26.60 4.36 17.91
N GLY A 78 -27.35 4.47 16.81
CA GLY A 78 -27.58 5.75 16.13
C GLY A 78 -29.00 6.25 16.39
N ALA A 79 -29.16 7.24 17.26
CA ALA A 79 -30.17 8.32 17.17
C ALA A 79 -29.93 9.37 18.28
N PRO A 80 -29.98 10.69 17.97
CA PRO A 80 -29.79 11.78 18.93
C PRO A 80 -31.12 12.33 19.52
N ALA A 81 -30.97 13.14 20.57
CA ALA A 81 -31.93 14.08 21.17
C ALA A 81 -32.90 13.55 22.25
N GLY A 82 -32.70 14.04 23.47
CA GLY A 82 -33.63 13.91 24.61
C GLY A 82 -33.23 14.83 25.76
N THR A 83 -34.01 15.90 25.94
CA THR A 83 -33.98 16.98 26.93
C THR A 83 -33.62 16.57 28.38
N PRO A 84 -32.88 17.39 29.16
CA PRO A 84 -32.65 17.12 30.58
C PRO A 84 -33.92 17.35 31.43
N PRO A 85 -34.20 16.52 32.46
CA PRO A 85 -35.29 16.79 33.39
C PRO A 85 -34.92 17.87 34.43
N SER A 86 -35.91 18.71 34.70
CA SER A 86 -35.94 19.87 35.59
C SER A 86 -35.60 19.56 37.06
N ALA A 87 -34.85 20.46 37.70
CA ALA A 87 -34.79 20.61 39.15
C ALA A 87 -35.47 21.92 39.58
N GLN A 88 -36.10 21.88 40.76
CA GLN A 88 -37.25 22.68 41.22
C GLN A 88 -36.94 24.12 41.69
N PRO A 89 -37.96 25.00 41.86
CA PRO A 89 -37.76 26.35 42.40
C PRO A 89 -37.70 26.34 43.93
N GLU A 90 -36.66 26.96 44.49
CA GLU A 90 -36.60 27.30 45.91
C GLU A 90 -37.52 28.49 46.20
N PHE A 91 -38.56 28.26 46.98
CA PHE A 91 -39.27 29.29 47.75
C PHE A 91 -38.93 29.09 49.22
N SER A 92 -38.35 30.09 49.88
CA SER A 92 -38.87 30.61 51.16
C SER A 92 -38.09 31.81 51.70
N ARG A 93 -38.86 32.90 51.86
CA ARG A 93 -38.91 33.91 52.94
C ARG A 93 -37.68 34.77 53.23
#